data_AF-A0A2V8FXL0-F1
#
_entry.id   AF-A0A2V8FXL0-F1
#
_cell.length_a   1.000
_cell.length_b   1.000
_cell.length_c   1.000
_cell.angle_alpha   90.00
_cell.angle_beta   90.00
_cell.angle_gamma   90.00
#
_symmetry.space_group_name_H-M   'P 1'
#
loop_
_entity.id
_entity.type
_entity.pdbx_description
1 polymer ?
#
loop_
_entity_poly.entity_id
_entity_poly.type
_entity_poly.pdbx_seq_one_letter_code
_entity_poly.pdbx_strand_id
1 'polypeptide(L)'
;MPSDGRPYALFAYAALLPWTFFATSLSNGTNSLVAHTQLITKVYFPREILPLTYIVAGLFDFAIGFVVLLGLLAWYHVGLTAQAWNLIPIVALLAAWTLAVALFLAALQVRFRDVGVALPALVQLWMFASPVIYPCSTRWRASSRRAAACCFRARRRRHCRCGWRSL
;
A
#
# COMPACT_ATOMS: atom_id res chain seq x y z
N MET A 1 -13.56 5.66 -12.91
CA MET A 1 -14.25 4.73 -11.99
C MET A 1 -15.03 5.54 -10.97
N PRO A 2 -16.26 5.16 -10.58
CA PRO A 2 -17.10 5.99 -9.72
C PRO A 2 -16.52 6.00 -8.30
N SER A 3 -16.07 7.17 -7.89
CA SER A 3 -15.71 7.49 -6.50
C SER A 3 -16.63 8.63 -6.10
N ASP A 4 -17.40 8.41 -5.02
CA ASP A 4 -18.43 9.30 -4.49
C ASP A 4 -17.93 10.76 -4.34
N GLY A 5 -18.06 11.58 -5.39
CA GLY A 5 -17.80 13.02 -5.37
C GLY A 5 -16.36 13.46 -5.07
N ARG A 6 -15.38 12.55 -4.97
CA ARG A 6 -13.96 12.87 -4.71
C ARG A 6 -13.08 12.34 -5.85
N PRO A 7 -12.04 13.07 -6.27
CA PRO A 7 -11.18 12.68 -7.38
C PRO A 7 -10.45 11.35 -7.09
N TYR A 8 -10.74 10.32 -7.89
CA TYR A 8 -10.10 9.00 -7.81
C TYR A 8 -8.56 9.08 -7.84
N ALA A 9 -8.03 10.02 -8.62
CA ALA A 9 -6.59 10.25 -8.74
C ALA A 9 -5.94 10.59 -7.39
N LEU A 10 -6.62 11.35 -6.53
CA LEU A 10 -6.11 11.71 -5.21
C LEU A 10 -6.04 10.48 -4.29
N PHE A 11 -7.09 9.64 -4.30
CA PHE A 11 -7.12 8.41 -3.51
C PHE A 11 -6.05 7.41 -3.97
N ALA A 12 -5.93 7.21 -5.28
CA ALA A 12 -4.92 6.31 -5.85
C ALA A 12 -3.49 6.80 -5.55
N TYR A 13 -3.24 8.11 -5.70
CA TYR A 13 -1.92 8.69 -5.43
C TYR A 13 -1.53 8.60 -3.95
N ALA A 14 -2.45 8.88 -3.03
CA ALA A 14 -2.22 8.76 -1.59
C ALA A 14 -1.87 7.32 -1.16
N ALA A 15 -2.41 6.31 -1.85
CA ALA A 15 -2.10 4.90 -1.59
C ALA A 15 -0.80 4.44 -2.28
N LEU A 16 -0.49 4.98 -3.47
CA LEU A 16 0.73 4.67 -4.21
C LEU A 16 1.99 5.18 -3.52
N LEU A 17 1.95 6.38 -2.94
CA LEU A 17 3.10 7.06 -2.35
C LEU A 17 3.88 6.24 -1.30
N PRO A 18 3.22 5.69 -0.24
CA PRO A 18 3.91 4.85 0.72
C PRO A 18 4.34 3.51 0.12
N TRP A 19 3.59 3.00 -0.87
CA TRP A 19 3.93 1.76 -1.57
C TRP A 19 5.20 1.90 -2.40
N THR A 20 5.33 2.97 -3.19
CA THR A 20 6.52 3.24 -4.00
C THR A 20 7.74 3.46 -3.11
N PHE A 21 7.59 4.17 -1.98
CA PHE A 21 8.65 4.30 -0.98
C PHE A 21 9.11 2.94 -0.44
N PHE A 22 8.18 2.06 -0.06
CA PHE A 22 8.50 0.72 0.44
C PHE A 22 9.22 -0.11 -0.63
N ALA A 23 8.68 -0.17 -1.84
CA ALA A 23 9.21 -0.99 -2.93
C ALA A 23 10.62 -0.56 -3.35
N THR A 24 10.85 0.74 -3.51
CA THR A 24 12.14 1.30 -3.93
C THR A 24 13.19 1.18 -2.84
N SER A 25 12.87 1.55 -1.60
CA SER A 25 13.80 1.48 -0.47
C SER A 25 14.22 0.04 -0.17
N LEU A 26 13.28 -0.92 -0.25
CA LEU A 26 13.56 -2.33 -0.03
C LEU A 26 14.46 -2.93 -1.12
N SER A 27 14.14 -2.68 -2.38
CA SER A 27 14.90 -3.21 -3.53
C SER A 27 16.32 -2.65 -3.57
N ASN A 28 16.45 -1.33 -3.40
CA ASN A 28 17.75 -0.65 -3.41
C ASN A 28 18.57 -0.97 -2.16
N GLY A 29 17.93 -0.99 -0.99
CA GLY A 29 18.58 -1.32 0.29
C GLY A 29 19.12 -2.75 0.30
N THR A 30 18.41 -3.70 -0.28
CA THR A 30 18.89 -5.09 -0.40
C THR A 30 20.10 -5.15 -1.33
N ASN A 31 19.97 -4.67 -2.58
CA ASN A 31 21.04 -4.75 -3.58
C ASN A 31 22.30 -3.93 -3.27
N SER A 32 22.20 -2.97 -2.34
CA SER A 32 23.32 -2.11 -1.92
C SER A 32 24.57 -2.86 -1.48
N LEU A 33 24.39 -3.98 -0.78
CA LEU A 33 25.48 -4.77 -0.21
C LEU A 33 26.34 -5.42 -1.30
N VAL A 34 25.70 -5.89 -2.37
CA VAL A 34 26.38 -6.54 -3.50
C VAL A 34 27.01 -5.47 -4.39
N ALA A 35 26.31 -4.36 -4.63
CA ALA A 35 26.78 -3.27 -5.50
C ALA A 35 28.05 -2.58 -4.99
N HIS A 36 28.22 -2.45 -3.66
CA HIS A 36 29.34 -1.72 -3.05
C HIS A 36 30.40 -2.65 -2.43
N THR A 37 30.46 -3.93 -2.83
CA THR A 37 31.43 -4.91 -2.32
C THR A 37 32.89 -4.48 -2.45
N GLN A 38 33.24 -3.71 -3.49
CA GLN A 38 34.60 -3.19 -3.72
C GLN A 38 35.03 -2.11 -2.72
N LEU A 39 34.08 -1.38 -2.12
CA LEU A 39 34.35 -0.38 -1.08
C LEU A 39 34.58 -1.05 0.28
N ILE A 40 33.81 -2.09 0.57
CA ILE A 40 33.86 -2.85 1.84
C ILE A 40 35.23 -3.53 2.01
N THR A 41 35.86 -4.00 0.93
CA THR A 41 37.16 -4.67 1.01
C THR A 41 38.34 -3.73 1.17
N LYS A 42 38.17 -2.42 0.96
CA LYS A 42 39.26 -1.42 1.08
C LYS A 42 39.20 -0.58 2.34
N VAL A 43 38.02 -0.41 2.93
CA VAL A 43 37.83 0.34 4.17
C VAL A 43 36.89 -0.45 5.06
N TYR A 44 37.26 -0.67 6.32
CA TYR A 44 36.48 -1.47 7.28
C TYR A 44 35.20 -0.72 7.68
N PHE A 45 34.17 -0.79 6.84
CA PHE A 45 32.86 -0.20 7.10
C PHE A 45 31.88 -1.25 7.64
N PRO A 46 31.12 -0.94 8.70
CA PRO A 46 30.06 -1.82 9.17
C PRO A 46 28.93 -1.88 8.13
N ARG A 47 28.56 -3.10 7.75
CA ARG A 47 27.60 -3.43 6.68
C ARG A 47 26.19 -2.85 6.87
N GLU A 48 25.84 -2.39 8.07
CA GLU A 48 24.53 -1.82 8.41
C GLU A 48 24.33 -0.40 7.87
N ILE A 49 25.42 0.33 7.60
CA ILE A 49 25.35 1.70 7.10
C ILE A 49 24.80 1.74 5.68
N LEU A 50 25.06 0.71 4.87
CA LEU A 50 24.65 0.68 3.46
C LEU A 50 23.12 0.72 3.35
N PRO A 51 22.32 -0.21 3.90
CA PRO A 51 20.86 -0.14 3.81
C PRO A 51 20.27 1.12 4.42
N LEU A 52 20.88 1.64 5.50
CA LEU A 52 20.47 2.89 6.15
C LEU A 52 20.48 4.08 5.19
N THR A 53 21.52 4.22 4.36
CA THR A 53 21.60 5.32 3.39
C THR A 53 20.47 5.29 2.35
N TYR A 54 20.04 4.10 1.92
CA TYR A 54 18.95 3.96 0.95
C TYR A 54 17.59 4.29 1.54
N ILE A 55 17.37 3.94 2.82
CA ILE A 55 16.12 4.25 3.51
C ILE A 55 16.01 5.75 3.75
N VAL A 56 17.11 6.40 4.12
CA VAL A 56 17.18 7.86 4.25
C VAL A 56 16.92 8.53 2.90
N ALA A 57 17.55 8.06 1.82
CA ALA A 57 17.30 8.55 0.47
C ALA A 57 15.83 8.37 0.04
N GLY A 58 15.24 7.22 0.34
CA GLY A 58 13.82 6.96 0.11
C GLY A 58 12.91 7.88 0.93
N LEU A 59 13.30 8.23 2.16
CA LEU A 59 12.58 9.18 3.00
C LEU A 59 12.54 10.58 2.36
N PHE A 60 13.64 11.00 1.75
CA PHE A 60 13.70 12.26 0.99
C PHE A 60 12.79 12.22 -0.23
N ASP A 61 12.78 11.11 -0.99
CA ASP A 61 11.88 10.94 -2.14
C ASP A 61 10.40 10.95 -1.69
N PHE A 62 10.08 10.27 -0.60
CA PHE A 62 8.76 10.31 0.03
C PHE A 62 8.37 11.72 0.47
N ALA A 63 9.29 12.49 1.04
CA ALA A 63 9.04 13.88 1.43
C ALA A 63 8.69 14.75 0.22
N ILE A 64 9.39 14.58 -0.91
CA ILE A 64 9.11 15.29 -2.16
C ILE A 64 7.73 14.87 -2.70
N GLY A 65 7.43 13.57 -2.75
CA GLY A 65 6.11 13.09 -3.16
C GLY A 65 5.00 13.60 -2.25
N PHE A 66 5.24 13.70 -0.95
CA PHE A 66 4.29 14.26 0.01
C PHE A 66 3.98 15.74 -0.26
N VAL A 67 4.97 16.54 -0.64
CA VAL A 67 4.75 17.94 -1.07
C VAL A 67 3.86 18.00 -2.32
N VAL A 68 4.07 17.09 -3.28
CA VAL A 68 3.21 16.98 -4.48
C VAL A 68 1.78 16.60 -4.09
N LEU A 69 1.61 15.66 -3.15
CA LEU A 69 0.30 15.30 -2.61
C LEU A 69 -0.40 16.52 -2.00
N LEU A 70 0.30 17.31 -1.17
CA LEU A 70 -0.24 18.55 -0.60
C LEU A 70 -0.67 19.56 -1.68
N GLY A 71 0.11 19.70 -2.75
CA GLY A 71 -0.24 20.53 -3.91
C GLY A 71 -1.53 20.05 -4.60
N LEU A 72 -1.71 18.73 -4.75
CA LEU A 72 -2.96 18.16 -5.27
C LEU A 72 -4.14 18.42 -4.32
N LEU A 73 -3.97 18.29 -3.01
CA LEU A 73 -5.04 18.61 -2.05
C LEU A 73 -5.49 20.07 -2.15
N ALA A 74 -4.54 20.99 -2.30
CA ALA A 74 -4.82 22.41 -2.47
C ALA A 74 -5.60 22.68 -3.77
N TRP A 75 -5.21 22.03 -4.88
CA TRP A 75 -5.91 22.13 -6.17
C TRP A 75 -7.37 21.65 -6.10
N TYR A 76 -7.63 20.56 -5.37
CA TYR A 76 -8.97 19.99 -5.25
C TYR A 76 -9.82 20.58 -4.11
N HIS A 77 -9.35 21.63 -3.43
CA HIS A 77 -10.01 22.29 -2.30
C HIS A 77 -10.49 21.31 -1.20
N VAL A 78 -9.74 20.24 -0.96
CA VAL A 78 -10.02 19.30 0.13
C VAL A 78 -9.39 19.84 1.40
N GLY A 79 -10.21 20.24 2.38
CA GLY A 79 -9.72 20.73 3.66
C GLY A 79 -8.84 19.68 4.36
N LEU A 80 -7.63 20.09 4.77
CA LEU A 80 -6.78 19.27 5.64
C LEU A 80 -7.46 19.14 7.00
N THR A 81 -8.18 18.04 7.22
CA THR A 81 -8.68 17.68 8.54
C THR A 81 -7.52 17.35 9.48
N ALA A 82 -7.77 17.44 10.79
CA ALA A 82 -6.84 17.12 11.89
C ALA A 82 -6.16 15.72 11.80
N GLN A 83 -6.57 14.89 10.85
CA GLN A 83 -5.91 13.62 10.47
C GLN A 83 -4.52 13.81 9.85
N ALA A 84 -4.15 15.03 9.40
CA ALA A 84 -2.80 15.33 8.94
C ALA A 84 -1.73 15.08 10.01
N TRP A 85 -2.06 15.27 11.29
CA TRP A 85 -1.13 15.01 12.40
C TRP A 85 -0.84 13.50 12.59
N ASN A 86 -1.82 12.64 12.31
CA ASN A 86 -1.67 11.19 12.41
C ASN A 86 -0.81 10.57 11.29
N LEU A 87 -0.48 11.34 10.24
CA LEU A 87 0.42 10.86 9.18
C LEU A 87 1.86 10.70 9.67
N ILE A 88 2.33 11.55 10.59
CA ILE A 88 3.70 11.52 11.11
C ILE A 88 4.02 10.17 11.78
N PRO A 89 3.24 9.67 12.77
CA PRO A 89 3.54 8.37 13.39
C PRO A 89 3.37 7.19 12.42
N ILE A 90 2.45 7.29 11.45
CA ILE A 90 2.25 6.23 10.45
C ILE A 90 3.47 6.12 9.52
N VAL A 91 4.01 7.25 9.06
CA VAL A 91 5.21 7.28 8.21
C VAL A 91 6.42 6.80 9.01
N ALA A 92 6.56 7.19 10.27
CA ALA A 92 7.65 6.70 11.13
C ALA A 92 7.59 5.17 11.34
N LEU A 93 6.39 4.62 11.57
CA LEU A 93 6.20 3.18 11.71
C LEU A 93 6.49 2.45 10.39
N LEU A 94 6.05 3.01 9.26
CA LEU A 94 6.36 2.47 7.93
C LEU A 94 7.87 2.47 7.67
N ALA A 95 8.56 3.56 8.00
CA ALA A 95 10.01 3.66 7.87
C ALA A 95 10.73 2.63 8.74
N ALA A 96 10.34 2.49 10.01
CA ALA A 96 10.90 1.47 10.90
C ALA A 96 10.65 0.04 10.38
N TRP A 97 9.46 -0.23 9.85
CA TRP A 97 9.12 -1.51 9.24
C TRP A 97 9.96 -1.78 7.98
N THR A 98 10.08 -0.80 7.09
CA THR A 98 10.92 -0.93 5.88
C THR A 98 12.37 -1.21 6.24
N LEU A 99 12.89 -0.57 7.29
CA LEU A 99 14.25 -0.74 7.75
C LEU A 99 14.49 -2.13 8.32
N ALA A 100 13.58 -2.63 9.16
CA ALA A 100 13.65 -3.98 9.71
C ALA A 100 13.64 -5.05 8.60
N VAL A 101 12.73 -4.92 7.63
CA VAL A 101 12.62 -5.87 6.51
C VAL A 101 13.82 -5.75 5.56
N ALA A 102 14.28 -4.53 5.25
CA ALA A 102 15.44 -4.31 4.40
C ALA A 102 16.72 -4.91 5.00
N LEU A 103 16.96 -4.73 6.30
CA LEU A 103 18.10 -5.33 6.98
C LEU A 103 18.02 -6.86 6.99
N PHE A 104 16.83 -7.42 7.23
CA PHE A 104 16.62 -8.87 7.17
C PHE A 104 16.89 -9.44 5.78
N LEU A 105 16.38 -8.78 4.72
CA LEU A 105 16.59 -9.18 3.33
C LEU A 105 18.04 -8.99 2.87
N ALA A 106 18.71 -7.91 3.28
CA ALA A 106 20.12 -7.68 2.99
C ALA A 106 21.01 -8.79 3.59
N ALA A 107 20.73 -9.23 4.82
CA ALA A 107 21.41 -10.38 5.42
C ALA A 107 21.14 -11.68 4.66
N LEU A 108 19.91 -11.87 4.17
CA LEU A 108 19.52 -13.05 3.40
C LEU A 108 20.19 -13.09 2.02
N GLN A 109 20.32 -11.94 1.36
CA GLN A 109 20.92 -11.83 0.03
C GLN A 109 22.42 -12.21 0.01
N VAL A 110 23.14 -11.93 1.10
CA VAL A 110 24.56 -12.33 1.23
C VAL A 110 24.71 -13.86 1.14
N ARG A 111 23.75 -14.61 1.69
CA ARG A 111 23.75 -16.07 1.62
C ARG A 111 23.13 -16.58 0.31
N PHE A 112 22.10 -15.91 -0.19
CA PHE A 112 21.35 -16.31 -1.38
C PHE A 112 21.28 -15.16 -2.40
N ARG A 113 22.16 -15.19 -3.39
CA ARG A 113 22.27 -14.13 -4.40
C ARG A 113 21.00 -13.95 -5.25
N ASP A 114 20.19 -15.00 -5.36
CA ASP A 114 18.92 -15.03 -6.11
C ASP A 114 17.83 -14.15 -5.49
N VAL A 115 17.91 -13.84 -4.20
CA VAL A 115 16.95 -12.98 -3.50
C VAL A 115 16.91 -11.59 -4.15
N GLY A 116 18.06 -11.04 -4.54
CA GLY A 116 18.12 -9.70 -5.17
C GLY A 116 17.35 -9.59 -6.48
N VAL A 117 17.30 -10.68 -7.26
CA VAL A 117 16.60 -10.74 -8.54
C VAL A 117 15.12 -11.07 -8.36
N ALA A 118 14.78 -11.91 -7.39
CA ALA A 118 13.39 -12.29 -7.08
C ALA A 118 12.60 -11.16 -6.39
N LEU A 119 13.28 -10.27 -5.66
CA LEU A 119 12.62 -9.25 -4.84
C LEU A 119 11.70 -8.29 -5.59
N PRO A 120 12.10 -7.66 -6.72
CA PRO A 120 11.22 -6.78 -7.47
C PRO A 120 9.93 -7.48 -7.93
N ALA A 121 10.04 -8.74 -8.37
CA ALA A 121 8.89 -9.55 -8.77
C ALA A 121 7.96 -9.87 -7.58
N LEU A 122 8.54 -10.19 -6.42
CA LEU A 122 7.79 -10.48 -5.19
C LEU A 122 7.06 -9.24 -4.68
N VAL A 123 7.71 -8.08 -4.68
CA VAL A 123 7.08 -6.80 -4.32
C VAL A 123 5.94 -6.49 -5.30
N GLN A 124 6.14 -6.68 -6.60
CA GLN A 124 5.09 -6.46 -7.59
C GLN A 124 3.87 -7.37 -7.34
N LEU A 125 4.08 -8.65 -7.05
CA LEU A 125 3.02 -9.59 -6.68
C LEU A 125 2.32 -9.19 -5.37
N TRP A 126 3.08 -8.71 -4.39
CA TRP A 126 2.54 -8.25 -3.11
C TRP A 126 1.64 -7.02 -3.30
N MET A 127 1.97 -6.12 -4.22
CA MET A 127 1.10 -4.98 -4.56
C MET A 127 -0.31 -5.46 -4.96
N PHE A 128 -0.38 -6.48 -5.81
CA PHE A 128 -1.65 -7.04 -6.27
C PHE A 128 -2.41 -7.82 -5.18
N ALA A 129 -1.70 -8.39 -4.22
CA ALA A 129 -2.32 -9.06 -3.07
C ALA A 129 -2.92 -8.05 -2.06
N SER A 130 -2.35 -6.85 -1.96
CA SER A 130 -2.85 -5.78 -1.10
C SER A 130 -4.03 -5.03 -1.76
N PRO A 131 -5.16 -4.77 -1.07
CA PRO A 131 -6.24 -3.96 -1.60
C PRO A 131 -5.89 -2.46 -1.57
N VAL A 132 -4.80 -2.08 -2.26
CA VAL A 132 -4.33 -0.69 -2.42
C VAL A 132 -5.14 0.04 -3.50
N ILE A 133 -5.59 -0.69 -4.53
CA ILE A 133 -6.27 -0.14 -5.70
C ILE A 133 -7.80 -0.12 -5.54
N TYR A 134 -8.35 -0.93 -4.63
CA TYR A 134 -9.79 -1.12 -4.50
C TYR A 134 -10.38 -0.31 -3.35
N PRO A 135 -11.28 0.65 -3.61
CA PRO A 135 -12.15 1.16 -2.55
C PRO A 135 -13.00 -0.02 -2.03
N CYS A 136 -12.85 -0.35 -0.75
CA CYS A 136 -13.62 -1.39 -0.06
C CYS A 136 -15.16 -1.15 -0.08
N SER A 137 -15.62 -0.03 -0.65
CA SER A 137 -17.04 0.32 -0.75
C SER A 137 -17.84 -0.57 -1.72
N THR A 138 -17.21 -1.18 -2.73
CA THR A 138 -17.95 -1.93 -3.76
C THR A 138 -18.10 -3.42 -3.45
N ARG A 139 -17.17 -4.05 -2.73
CA ARG A 139 -17.23 -5.51 -2.51
C ARG A 139 -18.24 -5.93 -1.44
N TRP A 140 -18.44 -5.12 -0.38
CA TRP A 140 -19.41 -5.47 0.67
C TRP A 140 -20.87 -5.16 0.27
N ARG A 141 -21.10 -4.11 -0.53
CA ARG A 141 -22.45 -3.67 -0.93
C ARG A 141 -23.08 -4.53 -2.03
N ALA A 142 -22.28 -5.28 -2.80
CA ALA A 142 -22.78 -6.22 -3.81
C ALA A 142 -23.39 -7.50 -3.20
N SER A 143 -22.91 -7.93 -2.02
CA SER A 143 -23.48 -9.05 -1.25
C SER A 143 -24.85 -8.67 -0.65
N SER A 144 -24.95 -7.49 -0.03
CA SER A 144 -26.16 -7.07 0.68
C SER A 144 -27.35 -6.77 -0.25
N ARG A 145 -27.11 -6.21 -1.46
CA ARG A 145 -28.19 -5.98 -2.43
C ARG A 145 -28.77 -7.26 -3.02
N ARG A 146 -27.94 -8.29 -3.25
CA ARG A 146 -28.44 -9.60 -3.71
C ARG A 146 -29.21 -10.32 -2.62
N ALA A 147 -28.76 -10.26 -1.37
CA ALA A 147 -29.48 -10.81 -0.22
C ALA A 147 -30.83 -10.09 0.02
N ALA A 148 -30.86 -8.75 -0.05
CA ALA A 148 -32.08 -7.97 0.09
C ALA A 148 -33.05 -8.20 -1.09
N ALA A 149 -32.56 -8.28 -2.33
CA ALA A 149 -33.39 -8.59 -3.50
C ALA A 149 -33.95 -10.01 -3.47
N CYS A 150 -33.17 -10.99 -2.97
CA CYS A 150 -33.64 -12.37 -2.82
C CYS A 150 -34.67 -12.49 -1.67
N CYS A 151 -34.46 -11.79 -0.56
CA CYS A 151 -35.42 -11.73 0.55
C CYS A 151 -36.71 -10.99 0.16
N PHE A 152 -36.62 -9.88 -0.58
CA PHE A 152 -37.79 -9.14 -1.07
C PHE A 152 -38.57 -9.93 -2.15
N ARG A 153 -37.86 -10.64 -3.04
CA ARG A 153 -38.49 -11.53 -4.04
C ARG A 153 -39.09 -12.78 -3.41
N ALA A 154 -38.52 -13.30 -2.32
CA ALA A 154 -39.10 -14.41 -1.55
C ALA A 154 -40.31 -13.98 -0.71
N ARG A 155 -40.34 -12.74 -0.18
CA ARG A 155 -41.48 -12.20 0.58
C ARG A 155 -42.72 -11.97 -0.29
N ARG A 156 -42.53 -11.61 -1.58
CA ARG A 156 -43.64 -11.40 -2.51
C ARG A 156 -44.32 -12.69 -3.00
N ARG A 157 -43.66 -13.85 -2.88
CA ARG A 157 -44.25 -15.16 -3.26
C ARG A 157 -45.00 -15.88 -2.13
N ARG A 158 -44.79 -15.50 -0.87
CA ARG A 158 -45.48 -16.12 0.29
C ARG A 158 -46.87 -15.52 0.58
N HIS A 159 -47.23 -14.39 -0.03
CA HIS A 159 -48.53 -13.74 0.17
C HIS A 159 -49.65 -14.16 -0.81
N CYS A 160 -49.38 -15.04 -1.78
CA CYS A 160 -50.38 -15.48 -2.79
C CYS A 160 -50.89 -16.92 -2.60
N ARG A 161 -50.70 -17.56 -1.44
CA ARG A 161 -51.19 -18.93 -1.17
C ARG A 161 -52.00 -19.12 0.12
N CYS A 162 -52.57 -18.05 0.68
CA CYS A 162 -53.56 -18.13 1.76
C CYS A 162 -54.76 -17.24 1.42
N GLY A 163 -55.67 -17.76 0.59
CA GLY A 163 -56.90 -17.06 0.19
C GLY A 163 -57.79 -17.82 -0.79
N TRP A 164 -57.67 -19.16 -0.85
CA TRP A 164 -58.49 -20.04 -1.68
C TRP A 164 -58.88 -21.28 -0.86
N ARG A 165 -59.56 -21.06 0.27
CA ARG A 165 -60.17 -22.14 1.06
C ARG A 165 -61.29 -21.63 1.97
N SER A 166 -62.34 -21.02 1.39
CA SER A 166 -63.71 -20.97 1.94
C SER A 166 -64.61 -20.09 1.06
N LEU A 167 -65.19 -20.70 0.03
CA LEU A 167 -66.56 -20.58 -0.51
C LEU A 167 -66.57 -21.11 -1.95
#